data_AF-A0AA91KIT5-F1
#
_entry.id   AF-A0AA91KIT5-F1
#
_cell.length_a   1.000
_cell.length_b   1.000
_cell.length_c   1.000
_cell.angle_alpha   90.00
_cell.angle_beta   90.00
_cell.angle_gamma   90.00
#
_symmetry.space_group_name_H-M   'P 1'
#
loop_
_entity.id
_entity.type
_entity.pdbx_description
1 polymer ?
#
loop_
_entity_poly.entity_id
_entity_poly.type
_entity_poly.pdbx_seq_one_letter_code
_entity_poly.pdbx_strand_id
1 'polypeptide(L)'
;MAFIKGDTAYIPLQRSAGRKRLFALVDSDDLERVASRKWYAVPSGGRTFYVRATSLATLPAHHANLHAFILRVHPGQRVDHENGNGLDCRKANLRPATATENAQNSFKAAGDFTSKFKGVRLTSSGRWAASITVDGEPMVLGLFDGEVDAALAYDEAATKHFGAFAKTNAMMGLFEVDVALRDKLGANIQDVRKVGEFQHCEKGDSRSNFGAVIGLARHQRKAGVLLYKLSTGRHVPAADFLGTHPSSEEMERMKDELKAKESLRKADRQAAS
;
A
#
# COMPACT_ATOMS: atom_id res chain seq x y z
N MET A 1 -20.44 2.24 7.21
CA MET A 1 -20.08 1.40 8.37
C MET A 1 -19.02 0.41 7.92
N ALA A 2 -18.35 -0.28 8.84
CA ALA A 2 -17.45 -1.36 8.45
C ALA A 2 -18.25 -2.54 7.87
N PHE A 3 -17.62 -3.33 7.01
CA PHE A 3 -18.20 -4.55 6.43
C PHE A 3 -17.11 -5.59 6.21
N ILE A 4 -17.51 -6.85 6.06
CA ILE A 4 -16.60 -7.99 5.83
C ILE A 4 -16.83 -8.54 4.42
N LYS A 5 -15.76 -8.91 3.73
CA LYS A 5 -15.80 -9.67 2.48
C LYS A 5 -14.74 -10.76 2.54
N GLY A 6 -15.18 -12.03 2.57
CA GLY A 6 -14.29 -13.15 2.87
C GLY A 6 -13.66 -12.98 4.26
N ASP A 7 -12.34 -13.15 4.34
CA ASP A 7 -11.59 -13.01 5.60
C ASP A 7 -11.12 -11.57 5.88
N THR A 8 -11.49 -10.60 5.04
CA THR A 8 -11.06 -9.21 5.16
C THR A 8 -12.20 -8.30 5.62
N ALA A 9 -11.95 -7.53 6.66
CA ALA A 9 -12.79 -6.44 7.12
C ALA A 9 -12.33 -5.09 6.54
N TYR A 10 -13.30 -4.29 6.12
CA TYR A 10 -13.10 -2.97 5.53
C TYR A 10 -13.51 -1.89 6.54
N ILE A 11 -12.52 -1.22 7.11
CA ILE A 11 -12.71 -0.24 8.17
C ILE A 11 -12.80 1.17 7.58
N PRO A 12 -13.95 1.86 7.71
CA PRO A 12 -14.11 3.17 7.10
C PRO A 12 -13.30 4.25 7.83
N LEU A 13 -12.62 5.07 7.06
CA LEU A 13 -11.80 6.16 7.59
C LEU A 13 -12.57 7.48 7.63
N GLN A 14 -12.34 8.26 8.68
CA GLN A 14 -12.85 9.62 8.89
C GLN A 14 -12.07 10.60 8.01
N ARG A 15 -12.70 11.74 7.70
CA ARG A 15 -12.10 12.85 6.92
C ARG A 15 -11.59 12.47 5.52
N SER A 16 -12.17 11.43 4.91
CA SER A 16 -12.02 11.22 3.47
C SER A 16 -12.62 12.41 2.71
N ALA A 17 -11.85 13.07 1.85
CA ALA A 17 -12.32 14.22 1.10
C ALA A 17 -13.28 13.82 -0.05
N GLY A 18 -14.49 14.36 -0.06
CA GLY A 18 -15.47 14.22 -1.16
C GLY A 18 -16.24 12.88 -1.19
N ARG A 19 -16.80 12.53 -2.36
CA ARG A 19 -17.68 11.35 -2.58
C ARG A 19 -16.99 9.97 -2.46
N LYS A 20 -15.69 9.91 -2.15
CA LYS A 20 -14.91 8.66 -2.09
C LYS A 20 -14.38 8.42 -0.69
N ARG A 21 -15.08 7.58 0.08
CA ARG A 21 -14.67 7.18 1.42
C ARG A 21 -13.50 6.20 1.34
N LEU A 22 -12.43 6.46 2.09
CA LEU A 22 -11.29 5.54 2.20
C LEU A 22 -11.58 4.45 3.23
N PHE A 23 -10.99 3.28 3.03
CA PHE A 23 -11.09 2.14 3.93
C PHE A 23 -9.70 1.57 4.22
N ALA A 24 -9.51 1.09 5.45
CA ALA A 24 -8.39 0.24 5.81
C ALA A 24 -8.82 -1.23 5.70
N LEU A 25 -7.93 -2.08 5.21
CA LEU A 25 -8.12 -3.53 5.18
C LEU A 25 -7.52 -4.11 6.45
N VAL A 26 -8.30 -4.93 7.16
CA VAL A 26 -7.86 -5.64 8.36
C VAL A 26 -8.39 -7.07 8.30
N ASP A 27 -7.78 -7.99 9.04
CA ASP A 27 -8.35 -9.33 9.17
C ASP A 27 -9.72 -9.27 9.87
N SER A 28 -10.64 -10.12 9.44
CA SER A 28 -12.03 -10.10 9.93
C SER A 28 -12.16 -10.37 11.43
N ASP A 29 -11.21 -11.11 12.01
CA ASP A 29 -11.11 -11.41 13.44
C ASP A 29 -10.77 -10.17 14.29
N ASP A 30 -10.14 -9.15 13.70
CA ASP A 30 -9.84 -7.88 14.36
C ASP A 30 -10.95 -6.83 14.25
N LEU A 31 -12.03 -7.12 13.50
CA LEU A 31 -13.09 -6.14 13.22
C LEU A 31 -13.65 -5.49 14.49
N GLU A 32 -14.10 -6.29 15.46
CA GLU A 32 -14.77 -5.79 16.67
C GLU A 32 -13.87 -4.80 17.43
N ARG A 33 -12.61 -5.21 17.63
CA ARG A 33 -11.60 -4.41 18.34
C ARG A 33 -11.23 -3.15 17.58
N VAL A 34 -11.04 -3.23 16.27
CA VAL A 34 -10.69 -2.07 15.43
C VAL A 34 -11.88 -1.11 15.30
N ALA A 35 -13.10 -1.62 15.16
CA ALA A 35 -14.32 -0.83 15.00
C ALA A 35 -14.74 -0.08 16.28
N SER A 36 -14.24 -0.49 17.45
CA SER A 36 -14.41 0.25 18.72
C SER A 36 -13.85 1.68 18.67
N ARG A 37 -13.04 2.01 17.66
CA ARG A 37 -12.40 3.32 17.49
C ARG A 37 -12.66 3.90 16.10
N LYS A 38 -12.57 5.22 16.03
CA LYS A 38 -12.58 5.96 14.77
C LYS A 38 -11.15 6.15 14.28
N TRP A 39 -10.95 5.93 12.99
CA TRP A 39 -9.66 5.98 12.32
C TRP A 39 -9.71 6.99 11.18
N TYR A 40 -8.58 7.59 10.81
CA TYR A 40 -8.49 8.48 9.64
C TYR A 40 -7.19 8.23 8.87
N ALA A 41 -7.21 8.54 7.58
CA ALA A 41 -6.04 8.43 6.72
C ALA A 41 -5.14 9.66 6.87
N VAL A 42 -3.83 9.43 6.97
CA VAL A 42 -2.79 10.47 6.95
C VAL A 42 -1.88 10.22 5.76
N PRO A 43 -1.78 11.17 4.81
CA PRO A 43 -0.89 11.01 3.66
C PRO A 43 0.57 10.92 4.13
N SER A 44 1.34 10.02 3.51
CA SER A 44 2.77 9.85 3.79
C SER A 44 3.57 9.80 2.50
N GLY A 45 4.56 10.68 2.39
CA GLY A 45 5.49 10.76 1.25
C GLY A 45 4.82 10.94 -0.11
N GLY A 46 3.54 11.32 -0.14
CA GLY A 46 2.72 11.40 -1.35
C GLY A 46 2.63 10.07 -2.14
N ARG A 47 2.70 8.93 -1.45
CA ARG A 47 2.66 7.57 -2.05
C ARG A 47 1.69 6.63 -1.40
N THR A 48 1.49 6.78 -0.10
CA THR A 48 0.67 5.89 0.70
C THR A 48 -0.06 6.70 1.76
N PHE A 49 -1.00 6.05 2.44
CA PHE A 49 -1.67 6.61 3.60
C PHE A 49 -1.38 5.72 4.79
N TYR A 50 -1.08 6.31 5.94
CA TYR A 50 -1.13 5.58 7.20
C TYR A 50 -2.47 5.83 7.89
N VAL A 51 -2.94 4.82 8.61
CA VAL A 51 -4.19 4.90 9.34
C VAL A 51 -3.92 5.21 10.80
N ARG A 52 -4.53 6.28 11.31
CA ARG A 52 -4.34 6.76 12.69
C ARG A 52 -5.64 6.87 13.46
N ALA A 53 -5.59 6.65 14.76
CA ALA A 53 -6.73 6.81 15.65
C ALA A 53 -7.12 8.30 15.77
N THR A 54 -8.42 8.60 15.68
CA THR A 54 -8.93 9.98 15.79
C THR A 54 -8.81 10.56 17.20
N SER A 55 -8.79 9.73 18.24
CA SER A 55 -8.60 10.14 19.63
C SER A 55 -7.62 9.19 20.33
N LEU A 56 -6.72 9.78 21.13
CA LEU A 56 -5.71 9.06 21.91
C LEU A 56 -6.02 9.03 23.41
N ALA A 57 -7.13 9.61 23.86
CA ALA A 57 -7.44 9.78 25.29
C ALA A 57 -7.42 8.47 26.10
N THR A 58 -7.73 7.35 25.46
CA THR A 58 -7.74 6.00 26.07
C THR A 58 -6.83 5.03 25.34
N LEU A 59 -5.86 5.52 24.56
CA LEU A 59 -5.00 4.71 23.72
C LEU A 59 -3.53 5.09 23.94
N PRO A 60 -2.65 4.13 24.29
CA PRO A 60 -1.23 4.40 24.37
C PRO A 60 -0.69 4.98 23.06
N ALA A 61 0.26 5.92 23.15
CA ALA A 61 0.80 6.61 21.98
C ALA A 61 1.39 5.67 20.92
N HIS A 62 2.00 4.55 21.35
CA HIS A 62 2.56 3.55 20.44
C HIS A 62 1.49 2.73 19.69
N HIS A 63 0.21 2.84 20.07
CA HIS A 63 -0.94 2.29 19.33
C HIS A 63 -1.69 3.35 18.51
N ALA A 64 -1.17 4.57 18.40
CA ALA A 64 -1.82 5.64 17.63
C ALA A 64 -2.00 5.29 16.14
N ASN A 65 -1.18 4.39 15.59
CA ASN A 65 -1.34 3.86 14.23
C ASN A 65 -2.09 2.52 14.24
N LEU A 66 -2.94 2.28 13.24
CA LEU A 66 -3.76 1.07 13.15
C LEU A 66 -2.92 -0.20 13.06
N HIS A 67 -1.87 -0.22 12.24
CA HIS A 67 -0.98 -1.39 12.12
C HIS A 67 -0.35 -1.81 13.45
N ALA A 68 0.04 -0.82 14.26
CA ALA A 68 0.65 -1.03 15.58
C ALA A 68 -0.40 -1.47 16.61
N PHE A 69 -1.62 -0.91 16.53
CA PHE A 69 -2.75 -1.35 17.31
C PHE A 69 -3.12 -2.81 17.00
N ILE A 70 -3.15 -3.21 15.72
CA ILE A 70 -3.47 -4.58 15.30
C ILE A 70 -2.47 -5.57 15.87
N LEU A 71 -1.16 -5.33 15.70
CA LEU A 71 -0.11 -6.21 16.23
C LEU A 71 0.15 -6.07 17.73
N ARG A 72 -0.58 -5.18 18.43
CA ARG A 72 -0.44 -4.94 19.89
C ARG A 72 1.01 -4.69 20.31
N VAL A 73 1.72 -3.86 19.54
CA VAL A 73 3.14 -3.60 19.76
C VAL A 73 3.39 -2.95 21.13
N HIS A 74 4.59 -3.15 21.67
CA HIS A 74 5.07 -2.49 22.87
C HIS A 74 5.79 -1.16 22.53
N PRO A 75 6.01 -0.26 23.52
CA PRO A 75 6.81 0.93 23.31
C PRO A 75 8.17 0.63 22.66
N GLY A 76 8.55 1.41 21.64
CA GLY A 76 9.81 1.26 20.92
C GLY A 76 9.78 0.28 19.74
N GLN A 77 8.79 -0.61 19.66
CA GLN A 77 8.62 -1.50 18.51
C GLN A 77 8.02 -0.74 17.31
N ARG A 78 8.44 -1.12 16.11
CA ARG A 78 7.91 -0.60 14.83
C ARG A 78 7.40 -1.75 13.97
N VAL A 79 6.50 -1.39 13.06
CA VAL A 79 5.85 -2.32 12.13
C VAL A 79 5.96 -1.75 10.73
N ASP A 80 6.45 -2.57 9.81
CA ASP A 80 6.52 -2.27 8.38
C ASP A 80 5.29 -2.87 7.66
N HIS A 81 4.91 -2.25 6.53
CA HIS A 81 3.95 -2.83 5.59
C HIS A 81 4.74 -3.40 4.44
N GLU A 82 4.80 -4.73 4.33
CA GLU A 82 5.64 -5.41 3.36
C GLU A 82 5.38 -4.93 1.92
N ASN A 83 4.10 -4.79 1.55
CA ASN A 83 3.72 -4.29 0.22
C ASN A 83 3.88 -2.75 0.04
N GLY A 84 4.09 -1.99 1.13
CA GLY A 84 4.18 -0.53 1.14
C GLY A 84 2.84 0.22 1.09
N ASN A 85 1.71 -0.49 1.18
CA ASN A 85 0.37 0.06 1.24
C ASN A 85 -0.07 0.21 2.71
N GLY A 86 -0.05 1.44 3.24
CA GLY A 86 -0.38 1.72 4.64
C GLY A 86 -1.87 1.67 4.98
N LEU A 87 -2.74 1.42 3.98
CA LEU A 87 -4.16 1.09 4.19
C LEU A 87 -4.39 -0.41 4.33
N ASP A 88 -3.44 -1.25 3.93
CA ASP A 88 -3.53 -2.70 4.07
C ASP A 88 -2.89 -3.14 5.39
N CYS A 89 -3.69 -3.12 6.45
CA CYS A 89 -3.25 -3.48 7.79
C CYS A 89 -3.61 -4.93 8.16
N ARG A 90 -3.81 -5.82 7.18
CA ARG A 90 -3.93 -7.26 7.43
C ARG A 90 -2.61 -7.81 7.97
N LYS A 91 -2.66 -8.71 8.94
CA LYS A 91 -1.50 -9.33 9.62
C LYS A 91 -0.52 -9.94 8.63
N ALA A 92 -1.00 -10.55 7.55
CA ALA A 92 -0.16 -11.11 6.49
C ALA A 92 0.71 -10.07 5.75
N ASN A 93 0.38 -8.78 5.84
CA ASN A 93 1.15 -7.68 5.25
C ASN A 93 1.96 -6.89 6.29
N LEU A 94 1.78 -7.18 7.59
CA LEU A 94 2.42 -6.47 8.68
C LEU A 94 3.55 -7.30 9.26
N ARG A 95 4.72 -6.68 9.45
CA ARG A 95 5.89 -7.36 10.05
C ARG A 95 6.62 -6.45 11.04
N PRO A 96 7.15 -6.98 12.15
CA PRO A 96 8.09 -6.26 13.00
C PRO A 96 9.27 -5.78 12.16
N ALA A 97 9.71 -4.54 12.39
CA ALA A 97 10.84 -3.96 11.67
C ALA A 97 11.56 -2.95 12.56
N THR A 98 12.85 -2.77 12.33
CA THR A 98 13.63 -1.63 12.81
C THR A 98 13.37 -0.39 11.96
N ALA A 99 13.84 0.78 12.41
CA ALA A 99 13.76 1.99 11.60
C ALA A 99 14.56 1.84 10.29
N THR A 100 15.70 1.15 10.33
CA THR A 100 16.56 0.87 9.19
C THR A 100 15.88 -0.06 8.18
N GLU A 101 15.33 -1.18 8.63
CA GLU A 101 14.61 -2.14 7.77
C GLU A 101 13.39 -1.49 7.09
N ASN A 102 12.59 -0.72 7.84
CA ASN A 102 11.48 0.03 7.26
C ASN A 102 11.95 1.09 6.25
N ALA A 103 13.14 1.68 6.45
CA ALA A 103 13.73 2.60 5.48
C ALA A 103 14.27 1.87 4.23
N GLN A 104 14.78 0.64 4.37
CA GLN A 104 15.18 -0.20 3.25
C GLN A 104 13.98 -0.53 2.34
N ASN A 105 12.80 -0.79 2.95
CA ASN A 105 11.54 -1.01 2.24
C ASN A 105 10.91 0.28 1.66
N SER A 106 11.59 1.43 1.78
CA SER A 106 11.05 2.69 1.27
C SER A 106 11.10 2.76 -0.25
N PHE A 107 10.09 3.42 -0.82
CA PHE A 107 10.10 3.81 -2.22
C PHE A 107 11.10 4.94 -2.49
N LYS A 108 11.70 4.98 -3.69
CA LYS A 108 12.56 6.11 -4.15
C LYS A 108 11.86 7.44 -3.91
N ALA A 109 12.46 8.40 -3.20
CA ALA A 109 11.94 9.75 -2.92
C ALA A 109 11.38 10.50 -4.15
N ALA A 110 10.43 11.42 -3.93
CA ALA A 110 9.83 12.23 -5.00
C ALA A 110 10.53 13.59 -5.04
N GLY A 111 10.82 14.10 -6.23
CA GLY A 111 11.55 15.35 -6.42
C GLY A 111 12.34 15.34 -7.73
N ASP A 112 13.05 16.44 -7.96
CA ASP A 112 13.87 16.64 -9.15
C ASP A 112 15.23 15.93 -8.97
N PHE A 113 15.24 14.63 -9.23
CA PHE A 113 16.44 13.81 -9.22
C PHE A 113 16.97 13.61 -10.63
N THR A 114 18.28 13.42 -10.76
CA THR A 114 18.93 13.14 -12.04
C THR A 114 18.59 11.78 -12.62
N SER A 115 18.13 10.84 -11.78
CA SER A 115 17.69 9.50 -12.20
C SER A 115 16.28 9.20 -11.74
N LYS A 116 15.54 8.42 -12.53
CA LYS A 116 14.25 7.85 -12.14
C LYS A 116 14.37 6.64 -11.21
N PHE A 117 15.55 6.03 -11.09
CA PHE A 117 15.79 4.82 -10.30
C PHE A 117 16.31 5.11 -8.87
N LYS A 118 15.96 4.25 -7.92
CA LYS A 118 16.45 4.30 -6.53
C LYS A 118 17.94 3.96 -6.50
N GLY A 119 18.71 4.73 -5.71
CA GLY A 119 20.14 4.52 -5.54
C GLY A 119 21.02 4.97 -6.72
N VAL A 120 20.43 5.53 -7.78
CA VAL A 120 21.13 5.95 -8.99
C VAL A 120 21.17 7.48 -9.07
N ARG A 121 22.29 8.03 -9.53
CA ARG A 121 22.46 9.46 -9.84
C ARG A 121 23.42 9.67 -11.01
N LEU A 122 23.19 10.72 -11.79
CA LEU A 122 24.15 11.21 -12.79
C LEU A 122 25.30 11.96 -12.09
N THR A 123 26.54 11.67 -12.47
CA THR A 123 27.73 12.37 -11.98
C THR A 123 28.12 13.52 -12.91
N SER A 124 29.01 14.40 -12.45
CA SER A 124 29.60 15.46 -13.28
C SER A 124 30.41 14.93 -14.47
N SER A 125 30.87 13.68 -14.42
CA SER A 125 31.57 13.03 -15.54
C SER A 125 30.62 12.50 -16.62
N GLY A 126 29.31 12.69 -16.48
CA GLY A 126 28.29 12.14 -17.39
C GLY A 126 28.04 10.64 -17.23
N ARG A 127 28.56 10.00 -16.18
CA ARG A 127 28.36 8.57 -15.90
C ARG A 127 27.32 8.37 -14.80
N TRP A 128 26.72 7.20 -14.74
CA TRP A 128 25.69 6.84 -13.75
C TRP A 128 26.33 6.15 -12.56
N ALA A 129 26.23 6.76 -11.37
CA ALA A 129 26.68 6.15 -10.13
C ALA A 129 25.54 5.41 -9.45
N ALA A 130 25.78 4.16 -9.07
CA ALA A 130 24.90 3.40 -8.18
C ALA A 130 25.51 3.35 -6.77
N SER A 131 24.68 3.55 -5.75
CA SER A 131 25.09 3.49 -4.35
C SER A 131 23.95 3.00 -3.46
N ILE A 132 24.31 2.37 -2.35
CA ILE A 132 23.40 1.83 -1.35
C ILE A 132 23.95 2.15 0.05
N THR A 133 23.09 2.31 1.05
CA THR A 133 23.53 2.48 2.44
C THR A 133 23.23 1.20 3.21
N VAL A 134 24.26 0.58 3.77
CA VAL A 134 24.17 -0.66 4.54
C VAL A 134 24.73 -0.37 5.93
N ASP A 135 23.96 -0.68 6.97
CA ASP A 135 24.35 -0.45 8.38
C ASP A 135 24.79 0.99 8.70
N GLY A 136 24.21 1.97 8.00
CA GLY A 136 24.52 3.39 8.15
C GLY A 136 25.65 3.89 7.25
N GLU A 137 26.40 3.00 6.61
CA GLU A 137 27.55 3.36 5.79
C GLU A 137 27.20 3.37 4.29
N PRO A 138 27.52 4.46 3.55
CA PRO A 138 27.31 4.52 2.12
C PRO A 138 28.32 3.66 1.37
N MET A 139 27.83 2.72 0.59
CA MET A 139 28.58 1.84 -0.30
C MET A 139 28.36 2.26 -1.75
N VAL A 140 29.46 2.53 -2.47
CA VAL A 140 29.43 2.76 -3.91
C VAL A 140 29.46 1.41 -4.63
N LEU A 141 28.47 1.18 -5.48
CA LEU A 141 28.33 -0.07 -6.23
C LEU A 141 29.06 -0.02 -7.56
N GLY A 142 29.23 1.17 -8.13
CA GLY A 142 30.00 1.38 -9.34
C GLY A 142 29.60 2.63 -10.11
N LEU A 143 30.33 2.84 -11.22
CA LEU A 143 30.03 3.83 -12.26
C LEU A 143 29.72 3.08 -13.55
N PHE A 144 28.59 3.40 -14.15
CA PHE A 144 28.02 2.74 -15.31
C PHE A 144 27.79 3.76 -16.43
N ASP A 145 27.78 3.28 -17.66
CA ASP A 145 27.51 4.14 -18.82
C ASP A 145 26.00 4.25 -19.10
N GLY A 146 25.23 3.23 -18.69
CA GLY A 146 23.76 3.21 -18.75
C GLY A 146 23.10 3.46 -17.38
N GLU A 147 22.02 4.25 -17.38
CA GLU A 147 21.17 4.48 -16.19
C GLU A 147 20.54 3.17 -15.70
N VAL A 148 20.11 2.33 -16.65
CA VAL A 148 19.47 1.04 -16.39
C VAL A 148 20.45 0.06 -15.76
N ASP A 149 21.71 0.02 -16.22
CA ASP A 149 22.74 -0.87 -15.67
C ASP A 149 23.05 -0.51 -14.21
N ALA A 150 23.15 0.78 -13.90
CA ALA A 150 23.29 1.28 -12.54
C ALA A 150 22.09 0.87 -11.65
N ALA A 151 20.87 0.89 -12.21
CA ALA A 151 19.66 0.50 -11.49
C ALA A 151 19.58 -1.00 -11.22
N LEU A 152 20.04 -1.84 -12.16
CA LEU A 152 20.15 -3.29 -11.98
C LEU A 152 21.18 -3.63 -10.89
N ALA A 153 22.33 -2.95 -10.89
CA ALA A 153 23.33 -3.11 -9.84
C ALA A 153 22.78 -2.74 -8.45
N TYR A 154 21.96 -1.69 -8.37
CA TYR A 154 21.26 -1.34 -7.13
C TYR A 154 20.27 -2.44 -6.70
N ASP A 155 19.49 -3.00 -7.62
CA ASP A 155 18.49 -4.03 -7.30
C ASP A 155 19.13 -5.32 -6.78
N GLU A 156 20.26 -5.71 -7.38
CA GLU A 156 21.07 -6.84 -6.93
C GLU A 156 21.61 -6.59 -5.51
N ALA A 157 22.22 -5.42 -5.29
CA ALA A 157 22.74 -5.04 -3.98
C ALA A 157 21.64 -4.95 -2.91
N ALA A 158 20.49 -4.37 -3.23
CA ALA A 158 19.36 -4.26 -2.31
C ALA A 158 18.84 -5.65 -1.93
N THR A 159 18.69 -6.56 -2.89
CA THR A 159 18.27 -7.94 -2.63
C THR A 159 19.27 -8.66 -1.72
N LYS A 160 20.57 -8.49 -2.00
CA LYS A 160 21.65 -9.12 -1.23
C LYS A 160 21.76 -8.59 0.20
N HIS A 161 21.69 -7.27 0.39
CA HIS A 161 21.97 -6.63 1.68
C HIS A 161 20.73 -6.43 2.55
N PHE A 162 19.55 -6.22 1.96
CA PHE A 162 18.32 -5.93 2.71
C PHE A 162 17.35 -7.12 2.79
N GLY A 163 17.58 -8.18 2.01
CA GLY A 163 16.78 -9.40 2.04
C GLY A 163 15.28 -9.12 1.89
N ALA A 164 14.48 -9.55 2.87
CA ALA A 164 13.03 -9.38 2.87
C ALA A 164 12.57 -7.91 2.87
N PHE A 165 13.42 -6.97 3.30
CA PHE A 165 13.11 -5.53 3.31
C PHE A 165 13.58 -4.80 2.04
N ALA A 166 14.12 -5.51 1.06
CA ALA A 166 14.58 -4.92 -0.19
C ALA A 166 13.41 -4.35 -1.01
N LYS A 167 13.39 -3.03 -1.22
CA LYS A 167 12.53 -2.38 -2.21
C LYS A 167 13.30 -2.07 -3.49
N THR A 168 13.24 -2.99 -4.45
CA THR A 168 13.96 -2.92 -5.73
C THR A 168 13.21 -2.06 -6.77
N ASN A 169 13.95 -1.52 -7.74
CA ASN A 169 13.42 -0.82 -8.90
C ASN A 169 12.50 -1.71 -9.74
N ALA A 170 12.79 -3.01 -9.85
CA ALA A 170 11.93 -4.00 -10.49
C ALA A 170 10.57 -4.14 -9.78
N MET A 171 10.58 -4.29 -8.45
CA MET A 171 9.34 -4.33 -7.67
C MET A 171 8.54 -3.02 -7.76
N MET A 172 9.24 -1.91 -7.93
CA MET A 172 8.64 -0.61 -8.16
C MET A 172 8.22 -0.39 -9.62
N GLY A 173 8.50 -1.28 -10.57
CA GLY A 173 8.10 -1.14 -11.98
C GLY A 173 8.77 0.04 -12.71
N LEU A 174 10.07 0.29 -12.46
CA LEU A 174 10.75 1.47 -13.03
C LEU A 174 11.46 1.21 -14.39
N PHE A 175 11.51 -0.04 -14.87
CA PHE A 175 12.24 -0.44 -16.08
C PHE A 175 11.43 -0.23 -17.39
N GLU A 176 12.10 -0.28 -18.55
CA GLU A 176 11.54 0.16 -19.84
C GLU A 176 10.29 -0.59 -20.35
N VAL A 177 10.06 -1.82 -19.90
CA VAL A 177 8.80 -2.53 -20.19
C VAL A 177 7.60 -1.69 -19.68
N ASP A 178 7.78 -0.99 -18.57
CA ASP A 178 6.80 -0.03 -18.02
C ASP A 178 6.85 1.34 -18.73
N VAL A 179 7.93 1.68 -19.44
CA VAL A 179 8.05 2.91 -20.26
C VAL A 179 7.25 2.79 -21.57
N ALA A 180 7.31 1.65 -22.27
CA ALA A 180 6.44 1.41 -23.43
C ALA A 180 4.94 1.45 -23.03
N LEU A 181 4.64 1.05 -21.79
CA LEU A 181 3.32 1.22 -21.20
C LEU A 181 3.02 2.69 -20.86
N ARG A 182 3.99 3.44 -20.32
CA ARG A 182 3.90 4.90 -20.08
C ARG A 182 3.64 5.67 -21.38
N ASP A 183 4.24 5.26 -22.49
CA ASP A 183 4.03 5.87 -23.81
C ASP A 183 2.63 5.57 -24.35
N LYS A 184 2.13 4.34 -24.18
CA LYS A 184 0.71 4.00 -24.43
C LYS A 184 -0.27 4.77 -23.54
N LEU A 185 0.16 5.11 -22.32
CA LEU A 185 -0.63 5.83 -21.30
C LEU A 185 -0.57 7.38 -21.43
N GLY A 186 0.32 7.89 -22.29
CA GLY A 186 0.48 9.31 -22.62
C GLY A 186 1.60 10.03 -21.85
N ALA A 187 2.29 10.95 -22.54
CA ALA A 187 3.50 11.68 -22.09
C ALA A 187 3.36 12.53 -20.81
N ASN A 188 2.15 12.70 -20.26
CA ASN A 188 1.89 13.50 -19.05
C ASN A 188 2.01 12.70 -17.74
N ILE A 189 2.51 11.46 -17.78
CA ILE A 189 2.69 10.60 -16.60
C ILE A 189 4.17 10.56 -16.22
N GLN A 190 4.51 10.79 -14.95
CA GLN A 190 5.90 10.94 -14.50
C GLN A 190 6.56 9.65 -13.97
N ASP A 191 5.79 8.70 -13.47
CA ASP A 191 6.27 7.50 -12.75
C ASP A 191 5.13 6.47 -12.79
N VAL A 192 5.40 5.17 -13.00
CA VAL A 192 4.40 4.09 -13.00
C VAL A 192 4.96 2.98 -12.11
N ARG A 193 4.19 2.51 -11.12
CA ARG A 193 4.72 1.50 -10.17
C ARG A 193 3.76 0.40 -9.81
N LYS A 194 4.24 -0.84 -9.73
CA LYS A 194 3.45 -2.00 -9.27
C LYS A 194 3.04 -1.85 -7.80
N VAL A 195 1.74 -1.90 -7.53
CA VAL A 195 1.14 -1.92 -6.19
C VAL A 195 0.22 -3.13 -6.06
N GLY A 196 0.81 -4.24 -5.65
CA GLY A 196 0.09 -5.46 -5.26
C GLY A 196 -0.82 -6.10 -6.33
N GLU A 197 -1.68 -6.99 -5.84
CA GLU A 197 -2.72 -7.69 -6.61
C GLU A 197 -4.09 -7.28 -6.07
N PHE A 198 -5.11 -7.26 -6.93
CA PHE A 198 -6.48 -6.91 -6.53
C PHE A 198 -7.49 -7.91 -7.08
N GLN A 199 -8.58 -8.07 -6.33
CA GLN A 199 -9.68 -8.95 -6.70
C GLN A 199 -10.85 -8.11 -7.19
N HIS A 200 -11.12 -8.16 -8.49
CA HIS A 200 -12.32 -7.56 -9.08
C HIS A 200 -13.53 -8.43 -8.70
N CYS A 201 -14.57 -7.82 -8.12
CA CYS A 201 -15.88 -8.46 -8.00
C CYS A 201 -16.89 -7.67 -8.83
N GLU A 202 -17.33 -8.27 -9.93
CA GLU A 202 -18.59 -7.93 -10.56
C GLU A 202 -19.47 -9.17 -10.69
N LYS A 203 -20.78 -8.92 -10.62
CA LYS A 203 -21.85 -9.92 -10.68
C LYS A 203 -21.96 -10.46 -12.11
N GLY A 204 -21.73 -11.76 -12.27
CA GLY A 204 -22.32 -12.53 -13.37
C GLY A 204 -21.43 -13.02 -14.50
N ASP A 205 -20.10 -13.09 -14.35
CA ASP A 205 -19.27 -13.74 -15.38
C ASP A 205 -18.43 -14.89 -14.81
N SER A 206 -18.48 -16.04 -15.50
CA SER A 206 -17.88 -17.32 -15.11
C SER A 206 -16.35 -17.37 -15.29
N ARG A 207 -15.73 -16.23 -15.57
CA ARG A 207 -14.27 -16.07 -15.62
C ARG A 207 -13.85 -15.03 -14.60
N SER A 208 -13.53 -15.51 -13.40
CA SER A 208 -12.80 -14.75 -12.40
C SER A 208 -11.45 -14.32 -12.97
N ASN A 209 -11.38 -13.10 -13.52
CA ASN A 209 -10.12 -12.51 -13.95
C ASN A 209 -9.33 -12.05 -12.71
N PHE A 210 -8.44 -12.90 -12.23
CA PHE A 210 -7.34 -12.49 -11.35
C PHE A 210 -6.51 -11.44 -12.09
N GLY A 211 -6.58 -10.19 -11.64
CA GLY A 211 -5.89 -9.07 -12.25
C GLY A 211 -4.65 -8.74 -11.45
N ALA A 212 -3.49 -9.19 -11.92
CA ALA A 212 -2.23 -8.71 -11.40
C ALA A 212 -1.97 -7.30 -11.91
N VAL A 213 -1.42 -6.48 -11.02
CA VAL A 213 -0.60 -5.30 -11.31
C VAL A 213 -1.37 -3.98 -11.54
N ILE A 214 -1.33 -3.12 -10.51
CA ILE A 214 -1.72 -1.70 -10.60
C ILE A 214 -0.49 -0.81 -10.62
N GLY A 215 -0.42 0.09 -11.60
CA GLY A 215 0.50 1.21 -11.70
C GLY A 215 0.01 2.41 -10.88
N LEU A 216 0.74 2.84 -9.86
CA LEU A 216 0.60 4.21 -9.34
C LEU A 216 1.27 5.18 -10.29
N ALA A 217 0.53 6.15 -10.80
CA ALA A 217 1.07 7.18 -11.67
C ALA A 217 0.77 8.61 -11.22
N ARG A 218 1.81 9.44 -11.15
CA ARG A 218 1.64 10.89 -10.97
C ARG A 218 1.43 11.55 -12.31
N HIS A 219 0.31 12.24 -12.44
CA HIS A 219 -0.07 12.91 -13.67
C HIS A 219 0.27 14.41 -13.57
N GLN A 220 1.04 14.94 -14.51
CA GLN A 220 1.55 16.31 -14.48
C GLN A 220 0.44 17.37 -14.39
N ARG A 221 -0.71 17.12 -15.04
CA ARG A 221 -1.84 18.06 -15.08
C ARG A 221 -2.96 17.78 -14.08
N LYS A 222 -2.89 16.68 -13.31
CA LYS A 222 -3.92 16.33 -12.32
C LYS A 222 -3.27 16.27 -10.95
N ALA A 223 -3.81 17.02 -9.99
CA ALA A 223 -3.34 16.94 -8.62
C ALA A 223 -3.62 15.54 -8.06
N GLY A 224 -2.59 14.71 -7.91
CA GLY A 224 -2.67 13.43 -7.23
C GLY A 224 -2.03 12.25 -7.95
N VAL A 225 -2.08 11.09 -7.27
CA VAL A 225 -1.63 9.80 -7.80
C VAL A 225 -2.85 9.06 -8.37
N LEU A 226 -2.75 8.61 -9.61
CA LEU A 226 -3.75 7.85 -10.34
C LEU A 226 -3.39 6.35 -10.34
N LEU A 227 -4.39 5.49 -10.43
CA LEU A 227 -4.22 4.03 -10.49
C LEU A 227 -4.48 3.55 -11.93
N TYR A 228 -3.68 2.61 -12.41
CA TYR A 228 -3.82 2.03 -13.74
C TYR A 228 -3.61 0.53 -13.72
N LYS A 229 -4.29 -0.24 -14.57
CA LYS A 229 -4.02 -1.68 -14.72
C LYS A 229 -2.81 -1.86 -15.63
N LEU A 230 -1.70 -2.43 -15.16
CA LEU A 230 -0.47 -2.48 -15.98
C LEU A 230 -0.62 -3.35 -17.22
N SER A 231 -1.49 -4.37 -17.20
CA SER A 231 -1.72 -5.22 -18.38
C SER A 231 -2.49 -4.51 -19.50
N THR A 232 -3.23 -3.43 -19.21
CA THR A 232 -4.10 -2.76 -20.21
C THR A 232 -3.86 -1.27 -20.37
N GLY A 233 -3.09 -0.63 -19.47
CA GLY A 233 -2.91 0.82 -19.49
C GLY A 233 -4.21 1.60 -19.32
N ARG A 234 -5.28 1.00 -18.79
CA ARG A 234 -6.53 1.74 -18.55
C ARG A 234 -6.49 2.37 -17.16
N HIS A 235 -6.98 3.61 -17.06
CA HIS A 235 -7.20 4.26 -15.77
C HIS A 235 -8.19 3.42 -14.97
N VAL A 236 -7.77 3.04 -13.78
CA VAL A 236 -8.58 2.28 -12.85
C VAL A 236 -9.10 3.30 -11.83
N PRO A 237 -10.41 3.58 -11.79
CA PRO A 237 -11.01 4.27 -10.67
C PRO A 237 -10.52 3.65 -9.36
N ALA A 238 -10.14 4.48 -8.37
CA ALA A 238 -9.73 3.95 -7.06
C ALA A 238 -10.75 2.98 -6.44
N ALA A 239 -12.03 3.11 -6.80
CA ALA A 239 -13.11 2.19 -6.41
C ALA A 239 -12.93 0.76 -6.93
N ASP A 240 -12.24 0.55 -8.05
CA ASP A 240 -12.04 -0.79 -8.63
C ASP A 240 -10.80 -1.49 -8.03
N PHE A 241 -9.88 -0.72 -7.43
CA PHE A 241 -8.73 -1.23 -6.66
C PHE A 241 -9.08 -1.52 -5.19
N LEU A 242 -9.84 -0.62 -4.57
CA LEU A 242 -10.31 -0.77 -3.18
C LEU A 242 -11.39 -1.88 -3.05
N GLY A 243 -11.74 -2.53 -4.17
CA GLY A 243 -12.93 -3.35 -4.34
C GLY A 243 -14.15 -2.47 -4.54
N THR A 244 -15.09 -2.90 -5.39
CA THR A 244 -16.42 -2.30 -5.50
C THR A 244 -16.95 -2.05 -4.08
N HIS A 245 -17.04 -0.78 -3.70
CA HIS A 245 -17.73 -0.41 -2.48
C HIS A 245 -19.14 -0.97 -2.60
N PRO A 246 -19.63 -1.75 -1.62
CA PRO A 246 -20.98 -2.27 -1.67
C PRO A 246 -21.91 -1.08 -1.90
N SER A 247 -22.83 -1.20 -2.85
CA SER A 247 -23.84 -0.17 -3.08
C SER A 247 -24.57 0.14 -1.77
N SER A 248 -25.24 1.29 -1.67
CA SER A 248 -26.01 1.60 -0.45
C SER A 248 -26.97 0.47 -0.05
N GLU A 249 -27.52 -0.26 -1.01
CA GLU A 249 -28.35 -1.43 -0.79
C GLU A 249 -27.58 -2.69 -0.37
N GLU A 250 -26.39 -2.92 -0.92
CA GLU A 250 -25.52 -4.02 -0.49
C GLU A 250 -24.98 -3.76 0.92
N MET A 251 -24.70 -2.50 1.25
CA MET A 251 -24.37 -2.07 2.61
C MET A 251 -25.52 -2.33 3.59
N GLU A 252 -26.77 -2.09 3.22
CA GLU A 252 -27.92 -2.40 4.09
C GLU A 252 -28.10 -3.91 4.25
N ARG A 253 -28.06 -4.69 3.17
CA ARG A 253 -28.13 -6.16 3.23
C ARG A 253 -27.06 -6.76 4.14
N MET A 254 -25.82 -6.29 4.00
CA MET A 254 -24.70 -6.77 4.82
C MET A 254 -24.81 -6.32 6.30
N LYS A 255 -25.42 -5.15 6.58
CA LYS A 255 -25.73 -4.73 7.95
C LYS A 255 -26.79 -5.62 8.58
N ASP A 256 -27.81 -5.99 7.82
CA ASP A 256 -28.88 -6.86 8.31
C ASP A 256 -28.35 -8.27 8.58
N GLU A 257 -27.47 -8.79 7.72
CA GLU A 257 -26.78 -10.06 7.96
C GLU A 257 -25.88 -10.02 9.20
N LEU A 258 -25.16 -8.92 9.43
CA LEU A 258 -24.31 -8.75 10.62
C LEU A 258 -25.17 -8.71 11.89
N LYS A 259 -26.26 -7.94 11.90
CA LYS A 259 -27.22 -7.89 13.02
C LYS A 259 -27.85 -9.24 13.29
N ALA A 260 -28.19 -10.00 12.24
CA ALA A 260 -28.73 -11.35 12.38
C ALA A 260 -27.71 -12.30 13.03
N LYS A 261 -26.44 -12.26 12.59
CA LYS A 261 -25.35 -13.06 13.18
C LYS A 261 -25.05 -12.68 14.63
N GLU A 262 -25.09 -11.40 14.97
CA GLU A 262 -24.94 -10.92 16.36
C GLU A 262 -26.10 -11.38 17.25
N SER A 263 -27.32 -11.39 16.70
CA SER A 263 -28.53 -11.83 17.40
C SER A 263 -28.51 -13.34 17.67
N LEU A 264 -28.09 -14.15 16.69
CA LEU A 264 -27.84 -15.60 16.84
C LEU A 264 -26.77 -15.88 17.89
N ARG A 265 -25.59 -15.23 17.80
CA ARG A 265 -24.53 -15.40 18.82
C ARG A 265 -24.97 -15.02 20.22
N LYS A 266 -25.87 -14.04 20.36
CA LYS A 266 -26.42 -13.64 21.66
C LYS A 266 -27.42 -14.65 22.20
N ALA A 267 -28.25 -15.24 21.33
CA ALA A 267 -29.16 -16.32 21.69
C ALA A 267 -28.41 -17.59 22.10
N ASP A 268 -27.35 -17.97 21.36
CA ASP A 268 -26.52 -19.13 21.68
C ASP A 268 -25.81 -18.98 23.04
N ARG A 269 -25.33 -17.77 23.36
CA ARG A 269 -24.75 -17.45 24.68
C ARG A 269 -25.76 -17.49 25.81
N GLN A 270 -27.03 -17.17 25.54
CA GLN A 270 -28.11 -17.24 26.53
C GLN A 270 -28.64 -18.67 26.73
N ALA A 271 -28.59 -19.52 25.70
CA ALA A 271 -28.97 -20.93 25.78
C ALA A 271 -27.87 -21.81 26.43
N ALA A 272 -26.62 -21.34 26.43
CA ALA A 272 -25.50 -21.99 27.10
C ALA A 272 -25.29 -21.52 28.57
N SER A 273 -26.16 -20.64 29.07
CA SER A 273 -26.21 -20.14 30.45
C SER A 273 -27.39 -20.74 31.19
#